data_AF-A0A1F2Y3G6-F1
#
_entry.id   AF-A0A1F2Y3G6-F1
#
_cell.length_a   1.000
_cell.length_b   1.000
_cell.length_c   1.000
_cell.angle_alpha   90.00
_cell.angle_beta   90.00
_cell.angle_gamma   90.00
#
_symmetry.space_group_name_H-M   'P 1'
#
loop_
_entity.id
_entity.type
_entity.pdbx_description
1 polymer ?
#
loop_
_entity_poly.entity_id
_entity_poly.type
_entity_poly.pdbx_seq_one_letter_code
_entity_poly.pdbx_strand_id
1 'polypeptide(L)'
;MLVCVALTVLTVTGCAGNPPTNSLAAPQKISSNSISTTSPTGGQTASRNSVLNPGTINPQPKWIPIPNVVLARSPVPGQSGEQLELVDVKGNFAKNPIVGPFQGNNWTGQFQLWLVDPLGRIVSKLSLPPNQYTLFMRNFQFHFADYNGDGHPDFTIGQRADSNGYWYQLFTIKSNELSRLPTPSSELFVSDFTYSPLLQRVQPNGFALKYYANSQAKWFKATYSWEGTKFIQSDVQAIPPSG
;
A
#
# COMPACT_ATOMS: atom_id res chain seq x y z
N MET A 1 -28.22 64.67 7.01
CA MET A 1 -28.90 63.42 7.41
C MET A 1 -28.00 62.28 6.96
N LEU A 2 -27.13 61.79 7.85
CA LEU A 2 -26.16 60.73 7.56
C LEU A 2 -26.34 59.68 8.66
N VAL A 3 -26.71 58.47 8.25
CA VAL A 3 -27.11 57.38 9.15
C VAL A 3 -25.85 56.68 9.67
N CYS A 4 -25.68 56.69 11.00
CA CYS A 4 -24.67 55.90 11.71
C CYS A 4 -25.11 54.43 11.73
N VAL A 5 -24.29 53.53 11.18
CA VAL A 5 -24.48 52.08 11.31
C VAL A 5 -23.58 51.57 12.42
N ALA A 6 -24.18 51.11 13.51
CA ALA A 6 -23.50 50.48 14.63
C ALA A 6 -23.19 49.01 14.28
N LEU A 7 -21.90 48.64 14.33
CA LEU A 7 -21.43 47.27 14.17
C LEU A 7 -21.32 46.62 15.55
N THR A 8 -22.25 45.72 15.87
CA THR A 8 -22.24 44.95 17.11
C THR A 8 -21.38 43.71 16.93
N VAL A 9 -20.22 43.67 17.61
CA VAL A 9 -19.35 42.49 17.66
C VAL A 9 -19.80 41.59 18.82
N LEU A 10 -20.36 40.42 18.50
CA LEU A 10 -20.63 39.37 19.48
C LEU A 10 -19.36 38.51 19.63
N THR A 11 -18.71 38.57 20.79
CA THR A 11 -17.66 37.61 21.17
C THR A 11 -18.31 36.40 21.83
N VAL A 12 -18.26 35.24 21.16
CA VAL A 12 -18.66 33.95 21.76
C VAL A 12 -17.42 33.32 22.41
N THR A 13 -17.39 33.32 23.73
CA THR A 13 -16.36 32.62 24.52
C THR A 13 -16.74 31.13 24.57
N GLY A 14 -16.21 30.34 23.63
CA GLY A 14 -16.36 28.89 23.62
C GLY A 14 -15.33 28.21 24.52
N CYS A 15 -15.80 27.40 25.47
CA CYS A 15 -14.97 26.59 26.35
C CYS A 15 -14.16 25.55 25.55
N ALA A 16 -12.83 25.63 25.62
CA ALA A 16 -11.92 24.63 25.08
C ALA A 16 -11.90 23.40 26.02
N GLY A 17 -12.72 22.41 25.71
CA GLY A 17 -12.54 21.06 26.22
C GLY A 17 -11.50 20.34 25.36
N ASN A 18 -10.35 19.99 25.94
CA ASN A 18 -9.37 19.13 25.28
C ASN A 18 -10.01 17.75 25.00
N PRO A 19 -10.08 17.28 23.74
CA PRO A 19 -10.49 15.91 23.47
C PRO A 19 -9.41 14.93 23.96
N PRO A 20 -9.80 13.76 24.50
CA PRO A 20 -8.84 12.73 24.89
C PRO A 20 -8.10 12.20 23.65
N THR A 21 -6.79 12.44 23.58
CA THR A 21 -5.90 11.92 22.55
C THR A 21 -5.58 10.45 22.81
N ASN A 22 -6.55 9.56 22.59
CA ASN A 22 -6.25 8.15 22.34
C ASN A 22 -6.03 7.98 20.83
N SER A 23 -4.83 8.32 20.38
CA SER A 23 -4.40 8.10 18.99
C SER A 23 -4.35 6.60 18.71
N LEU A 24 -5.45 6.06 18.17
CA LEU A 24 -5.50 4.74 17.54
C LEU A 24 -4.70 4.81 16.23
N ALA A 25 -3.38 4.68 16.34
CA ALA A 25 -2.51 4.66 15.17
C ALA A 25 -2.70 3.34 14.41
N ALA A 26 -2.61 3.41 13.07
CA ALA A 26 -2.50 2.22 12.23
C ALA A 26 -1.33 1.33 12.70
N PRO A 27 -1.34 0.02 12.38
CA PRO A 27 -0.25 -0.88 12.73
C PRO A 27 1.09 -0.25 12.32
N GLN A 28 2.06 -0.25 13.22
CA GLN A 28 3.40 0.22 12.87
C GLN A 28 4.13 -0.91 12.14
N LYS A 29 4.86 -0.57 11.08
CA LYS A 29 5.73 -1.51 10.40
C LYS A 29 6.86 -1.91 11.34
N ILE A 30 6.76 -3.08 11.96
CA ILE A 30 7.87 -3.67 12.69
C ILE A 30 8.86 -4.19 11.64
N SER A 31 10.09 -3.67 11.63
CA SER A 31 11.13 -4.21 10.75
C SER A 31 11.41 -5.64 11.17
N SER A 32 10.99 -6.61 10.35
CA SER A 32 11.32 -8.01 10.54
C SER A 32 12.80 -8.23 10.17
N ASN A 33 13.70 -7.89 11.09
CA ASN A 33 15.02 -8.51 11.08
C ASN A 33 14.83 -10.00 11.35
N SER A 34 15.38 -10.82 10.45
CA SER A 34 15.58 -12.27 10.51
C SER A 34 15.10 -12.94 11.80
N ILE A 35 13.97 -13.65 11.72
CA ILE A 35 13.56 -14.59 12.76
C ILE A 35 14.54 -15.78 12.72
N SER A 36 15.58 -15.72 13.55
CA SER A 36 16.33 -16.90 13.97
C SER A 36 15.52 -17.60 15.08
N THR A 37 14.85 -18.69 14.74
CA THR A 37 14.13 -19.52 15.70
C THR A 37 15.13 -20.32 16.55
N THR A 38 15.41 -19.87 17.77
CA THR A 38 15.87 -20.74 18.85
C THR A 38 14.73 -20.90 19.84
N SER A 39 13.99 -22.02 19.73
CA SER A 39 13.01 -22.42 20.74
C SER A 39 13.70 -23.11 21.92
N PRO A 40 13.24 -22.92 23.17
CA PRO A 40 13.72 -23.65 24.32
C PRO A 40 13.02 -25.01 24.48
N THR A 41 13.76 -25.90 25.12
CA THR A 41 13.55 -27.33 25.39
C THR A 41 12.40 -27.60 26.38
N GLY A 42 11.62 -28.67 26.15
CA GLY A 42 10.99 -29.45 27.23
C GLY A 42 9.55 -29.90 26.99
N GLY A 43 9.35 -31.21 26.75
CA GLY A 43 8.04 -31.88 26.82
C GLY A 43 7.92 -33.12 25.93
N GLN A 44 8.37 -34.28 26.42
CA GLN A 44 8.17 -35.58 25.77
C GLN A 44 6.72 -36.05 25.91
N THR A 45 6.10 -36.56 24.83
CA THR A 45 5.36 -37.84 24.84
C THR A 45 4.94 -38.33 23.44
N ALA A 46 5.06 -39.64 23.25
CA ALA A 46 4.51 -40.52 22.20
C ALA A 46 5.07 -40.41 20.75
N SER A 47 6.06 -41.25 20.46
CA SER A 47 6.55 -41.53 19.10
C SER A 47 5.53 -42.34 18.30
N ARG A 48 4.91 -41.74 17.27
CA ARG A 48 4.52 -42.47 16.07
C ARG A 48 5.73 -42.53 15.14
N ASN A 49 6.28 -43.72 14.96
CA ASN A 49 7.26 -44.00 13.92
C ASN A 49 6.61 -43.81 12.55
N SER A 50 6.69 -42.59 12.01
CA SER A 50 6.64 -42.37 10.57
C SER A 50 8.07 -42.47 10.07
N VAL A 51 8.35 -43.50 9.28
CA VAL A 51 9.60 -43.63 8.53
C VAL A 51 9.59 -42.49 7.50
N LEU A 52 10.19 -41.36 7.86
CA LEU A 52 10.42 -40.26 6.94
C LEU A 52 11.51 -40.72 5.96
N ASN A 53 11.09 -40.93 4.72
CA ASN A 53 11.97 -41.26 3.62
C ASN A 53 12.97 -40.09 3.41
N PRO A 54 14.30 -40.29 3.55
CA PRO A 54 15.26 -39.18 3.53
C PRO A 54 15.58 -38.62 2.13
N GLY A 55 14.66 -38.76 1.17
CA GLY A 55 14.89 -38.45 -0.24
C GLY A 55 14.03 -37.34 -0.86
N THR A 56 13.11 -36.72 -0.12
CA THR A 56 12.29 -35.65 -0.72
C THR A 56 13.04 -34.33 -0.71
N ILE A 57 13.84 -34.11 -1.75
CA ILE A 57 14.36 -32.79 -2.11
C ILE A 57 13.17 -31.84 -2.20
N ASN A 58 13.02 -30.91 -1.26
CA ASN A 58 12.03 -29.86 -1.36
C ASN A 58 12.50 -28.92 -2.50
N PRO A 59 11.84 -28.92 -3.68
CA PRO A 59 12.37 -28.22 -4.82
C PRO A 59 12.41 -26.72 -4.53
N GLN A 60 13.61 -26.15 -4.47
CA GLN A 60 13.79 -24.71 -4.31
C GLN A 60 13.45 -23.99 -5.62
N PRO A 61 12.94 -22.75 -5.57
CA PRO A 61 12.75 -21.94 -6.77
C PRO A 61 14.09 -21.75 -7.50
N LYS A 62 14.11 -22.08 -8.79
CA LYS A 62 15.25 -21.78 -9.68
C LYS A 62 15.05 -20.39 -10.29
N TRP A 63 15.88 -19.45 -9.86
CA TRP A 63 15.87 -18.08 -10.35
C TRP A 63 16.63 -17.95 -11.68
N ILE A 64 16.00 -17.28 -12.64
CA ILE A 64 16.59 -16.94 -13.94
C ILE A 64 16.58 -15.42 -14.13
N PRO A 65 17.70 -14.80 -14.54
CA PRO A 65 17.72 -13.37 -14.83
C PRO A 65 16.79 -13.03 -16.00
N ILE A 66 15.99 -11.97 -15.83
CA ILE A 66 15.06 -11.44 -16.83
C ILE A 66 15.07 -9.91 -16.80
N PRO A 67 15.59 -9.23 -17.83
CA PRO A 67 15.57 -7.77 -17.88
C PRO A 67 14.25 -7.25 -18.47
N ASN A 68 13.84 -6.05 -18.03
CA ASN A 68 12.77 -5.23 -18.60
C ASN A 68 11.40 -5.93 -18.73
N VAL A 69 10.94 -6.56 -17.65
CA VAL A 69 9.60 -7.18 -17.64
C VAL A 69 8.56 -6.19 -17.16
N VAL A 70 7.53 -5.96 -17.99
CA VAL A 70 6.35 -5.16 -17.62
C VAL A 70 5.40 -6.04 -16.80
N LEU A 71 5.20 -5.68 -15.53
CA LEU A 71 4.35 -6.40 -14.58
C LEU A 71 2.95 -5.78 -14.46
N ALA A 72 2.82 -4.48 -14.67
CA ALA A 72 1.54 -3.80 -14.75
C ALA A 72 1.56 -2.78 -15.86
N ARG A 73 0.41 -2.60 -16.52
CA ARG A 73 0.19 -1.57 -17.53
C ARG A 73 -1.25 -1.09 -17.44
N SER A 74 -1.48 0.22 -17.40
CA SER A 74 -2.83 0.77 -17.43
C SER A 74 -2.85 2.14 -18.11
N PRO A 75 -3.92 2.48 -18.84
CA PRO A 75 -4.10 3.82 -19.40
C PRO A 75 -4.25 4.84 -18.27
N VAL A 76 -3.62 6.00 -18.43
CA VAL A 76 -3.72 7.09 -17.44
C VAL A 76 -5.01 7.89 -17.67
N PRO A 77 -5.92 8.00 -16.69
CA PRO A 77 -7.14 8.76 -16.85
C PRO A 77 -6.88 10.23 -17.16
N GLY A 78 -7.67 10.81 -18.07
CA GLY A 78 -7.54 12.22 -18.45
C GLY A 78 -6.37 12.54 -19.39
N GLN A 79 -5.53 11.56 -19.73
CA GLN A 79 -4.38 11.74 -20.64
C GLN A 79 -4.54 10.82 -21.86
N SER A 80 -4.65 11.42 -23.05
CA SER A 80 -4.97 10.66 -24.26
C SER A 80 -3.81 9.75 -24.67
N GLY A 81 -4.00 8.44 -24.50
CA GLY A 81 -3.09 7.39 -24.96
C GLY A 81 -1.86 7.12 -24.08
N GLU A 82 -1.65 7.90 -23.01
CA GLU A 82 -0.56 7.63 -22.07
C GLU A 82 -0.80 6.37 -21.24
N GLN A 83 0.28 5.66 -20.90
CA GLN A 83 0.27 4.44 -20.10
C GLN A 83 1.18 4.59 -18.88
N LEU A 84 0.71 4.11 -17.73
CA LEU A 84 1.56 3.84 -16.57
C LEU A 84 1.98 2.37 -16.59
N GLU A 85 3.27 2.12 -16.42
CA GLU A 85 3.84 0.78 -16.35
C GLU A 85 4.65 0.56 -15.06
N LEU A 86 4.53 -0.63 -14.46
CA LEU A 86 5.50 -1.13 -13.51
C LEU A 86 6.45 -2.07 -14.23
N VAL A 87 7.75 -1.77 -14.21
CA VAL A 87 8.77 -2.52 -14.93
C VAL A 87 9.84 -3.03 -13.97
N ASP A 88 10.13 -4.33 -14.05
CA ASP A 88 11.33 -4.91 -13.46
C ASP A 88 12.51 -4.73 -14.43
N VAL A 89 13.36 -3.74 -14.18
CA VAL A 89 14.44 -3.36 -15.10
C VAL A 89 15.67 -4.25 -14.96
N LYS A 90 15.82 -4.92 -13.81
CA LYS A 90 16.96 -5.78 -13.50
C LYS A 90 16.51 -6.91 -12.57
N GLY A 91 15.74 -7.81 -13.17
CA GLY A 91 14.97 -8.81 -12.46
C GLY A 91 15.53 -10.21 -12.48
N ASN A 92 14.96 -11.02 -11.61
CA ASN A 92 14.99 -12.47 -11.69
C ASN A 92 13.55 -12.99 -11.61
N PHE A 93 13.30 -14.07 -12.35
CA PHE A 93 12.06 -14.81 -12.34
C PHE A 93 12.29 -16.19 -11.76
N ALA A 94 11.35 -16.67 -10.97
CA ALA A 94 11.26 -18.08 -10.63
C ALA A 94 9.80 -18.52 -10.61
N LYS A 95 9.56 -19.80 -10.90
CA LYS A 95 8.33 -20.48 -10.52
C LYS A 95 8.56 -21.21 -9.21
N ASN A 96 7.94 -20.75 -8.13
CA ASN A 96 8.02 -21.37 -6.82
C ASN A 96 7.07 -22.57 -6.72
N PRO A 97 7.59 -23.79 -6.57
CA PRO A 97 6.77 -25.00 -6.48
C PRO A 97 6.21 -25.24 -5.06
N ILE A 98 6.72 -24.55 -4.05
CA ILE A 98 6.37 -24.76 -2.65
C ILE A 98 4.97 -24.19 -2.39
N VAL A 99 4.06 -25.04 -1.92
CA VAL A 99 2.71 -24.62 -1.49
C VAL A 99 2.83 -23.61 -0.37
N GLY A 100 2.18 -22.47 -0.54
CA GLY A 100 2.25 -21.38 0.40
C GLY A 100 1.91 -20.06 -0.27
N PRO A 101 2.01 -18.94 0.47
CA PRO A 101 1.54 -17.65 -0.02
C PRO A 101 2.44 -17.03 -1.09
N PHE A 102 3.57 -17.66 -1.40
CA PHE A 102 4.50 -17.25 -2.47
C PHE A 102 4.59 -18.30 -3.59
N GLN A 103 3.64 -19.23 -3.66
CA GLN A 103 3.58 -20.25 -4.69
C GLN A 103 3.30 -19.61 -6.07
N GLY A 104 3.88 -20.18 -7.11
CA GLY A 104 3.63 -19.75 -8.49
C GLY A 104 4.72 -18.85 -9.05
N ASN A 105 4.35 -17.94 -9.94
CA ASN A 105 5.29 -17.04 -10.60
C ASN A 105 5.77 -15.98 -9.63
N ASN A 106 7.07 -15.70 -9.62
CA ASN A 106 7.69 -14.73 -8.73
C ASN A 106 8.70 -13.89 -9.52
N TRP A 107 8.58 -12.56 -9.40
CA TRP A 107 9.48 -11.56 -9.95
C TRP A 107 10.12 -10.78 -8.80
N THR A 108 11.44 -10.70 -8.79
CA THR A 108 12.22 -9.94 -7.80
C THR A 108 13.35 -9.20 -8.50
N GLY A 109 13.61 -7.95 -8.12
CA GLY A 109 14.58 -7.14 -8.85
C GLY A 109 14.55 -5.67 -8.50
N GLN A 110 14.79 -4.85 -9.51
CA GLN A 110 14.75 -3.40 -9.42
C GLN A 110 13.51 -2.91 -10.15
N PHE A 111 12.54 -2.39 -9.40
CA PHE A 111 11.28 -1.95 -9.97
C PHE A 111 11.29 -0.45 -10.25
N GLN A 112 10.74 -0.07 -11.38
CA GLN A 112 10.51 1.32 -11.77
C GLN A 112 9.07 1.50 -12.24
N LEU A 113 8.52 2.67 -11.95
CA LEU A 113 7.34 3.18 -12.63
C LEU A 113 7.78 3.94 -13.87
N TRP A 114 7.20 3.61 -15.02
CA TRP A 114 7.40 4.32 -16.28
C TRP A 114 6.09 4.95 -16.71
N LEU A 115 6.12 6.25 -17.00
CA LEU A 115 5.06 6.90 -17.75
C LEU A 115 5.46 6.88 -19.22
N VAL A 116 4.60 6.33 -20.07
CA VAL A 116 4.85 6.06 -21.48
C VAL A 116 3.84 6.82 -22.32
N ASP A 117 4.30 7.57 -23.31
CA ASP A 117 3.44 8.32 -24.22
C ASP A 117 2.75 7.44 -25.27
N PRO A 118 1.82 7.98 -26.08
CA PRO A 118 1.12 7.20 -27.11
C PRO A 118 2.02 6.61 -28.21
N LEU A 119 3.27 7.12 -28.35
CA LEU A 119 4.26 6.62 -29.30
C LEU A 119 5.17 5.54 -28.68
N GLY A 120 4.94 5.17 -27.42
CA GLY A 120 5.76 4.19 -26.70
C GLY A 120 7.05 4.76 -26.12
N ARG A 121 7.21 6.08 -26.06
CA ARG A 121 8.41 6.72 -25.48
C ARG A 121 8.21 6.91 -23.99
N ILE A 122 9.25 6.65 -23.22
CA ILE A 122 9.22 6.87 -21.76
C ILE A 122 9.39 8.37 -21.50
N VAL A 123 8.34 9.01 -20.96
CA VAL A 123 8.34 10.44 -20.63
C VAL A 123 8.77 10.70 -19.18
N SER A 124 8.55 9.74 -18.28
CA SER A 124 8.99 9.86 -16.89
C SER A 124 9.31 8.50 -16.28
N LYS A 125 10.23 8.49 -15.31
CA LYS A 125 10.64 7.30 -14.55
C LYS A 125 10.73 7.62 -13.08
N LEU A 126 10.21 6.71 -12.25
CA LEU A 126 10.39 6.75 -10.80
C LEU A 126 10.88 5.39 -10.30
N SER A 127 12.09 5.36 -9.74
CA SER A 127 12.63 4.15 -9.12
C SER A 127 11.94 3.86 -7.78
N LEU A 128 11.51 2.62 -7.59
CA LEU A 128 10.93 2.17 -6.34
C LEU A 128 12.03 1.65 -5.38
N PRO A 129 11.96 1.95 -4.07
CA PRO A 129 12.98 1.49 -3.13
C PRO A 129 12.99 -0.04 -3.00
N PRO A 130 14.17 -0.70 -3.16
CA PRO A 130 14.25 -2.16 -3.22
C PRO A 130 13.94 -2.86 -1.88
N ASN A 131 14.04 -2.15 -0.77
CA ASN A 131 13.66 -2.65 0.56
C ASN A 131 12.15 -2.60 0.80
N GLN A 132 11.40 -1.86 -0.02
CA GLN A 132 9.95 -1.76 0.07
C GLN A 132 9.28 -2.68 -0.94
N TYR A 133 9.83 -2.80 -2.15
CA TYR A 133 9.29 -3.59 -3.26
C TYR A 133 10.22 -4.75 -3.61
N THR A 134 9.86 -5.93 -3.14
CA THR A 134 10.75 -7.10 -3.18
C THR A 134 10.23 -8.21 -4.09
N LEU A 135 8.91 -8.38 -4.18
CA LEU A 135 8.30 -9.52 -4.85
C LEU A 135 6.95 -9.17 -5.47
N PHE A 136 6.82 -9.39 -6.77
CA PHE A 136 5.51 -9.46 -7.44
C PHE A 136 5.27 -10.90 -7.87
N MET A 137 4.03 -11.36 -7.74
CA MET A 137 3.66 -12.75 -8.00
C MET A 137 2.74 -12.94 -9.19
N ARG A 138 2.27 -11.83 -9.75
CA ARG A 138 1.33 -11.79 -10.85
C ARG A 138 1.34 -10.41 -11.50
N ASN A 139 0.90 -10.37 -12.74
CA ASN A 139 0.61 -9.12 -13.41
C ASN A 139 -0.65 -8.49 -12.79
N PHE A 140 -0.76 -7.16 -12.87
CA PHE A 140 -1.91 -6.42 -12.35
C PHE A 140 -2.19 -5.15 -13.15
N GLN A 141 -3.27 -4.46 -12.80
CA GLN A 141 -3.63 -3.15 -13.33
C GLN A 141 -3.59 -2.11 -12.22
N PHE A 142 -3.26 -0.88 -12.58
CA PHE A 142 -3.36 0.26 -11.68
C PHE A 142 -4.82 0.69 -11.56
N HIS A 143 -5.21 1.05 -10.34
CA HIS A 143 -6.48 1.71 -10.10
C HIS A 143 -6.23 3.15 -9.68
N PHE A 144 -6.96 4.06 -10.32
CA PHE A 144 -6.73 5.50 -10.20
C PHE A 144 -7.92 6.22 -9.56
N ALA A 145 -7.63 7.26 -8.81
CA ALA A 145 -8.58 8.25 -8.33
C ALA A 145 -7.83 9.54 -7.97
N ASP A 146 -8.52 10.68 -7.99
CA ASP A 146 -7.99 11.93 -7.44
C ASP A 146 -8.30 11.97 -5.93
N TYR A 147 -7.29 11.67 -5.10
CA TYR A 147 -7.41 11.61 -3.65
C TYR A 147 -7.05 12.93 -2.97
N ASN A 148 -6.13 13.71 -3.53
CA ASN A 148 -5.72 15.00 -2.97
C ASN A 148 -6.59 16.18 -3.47
N GLY A 149 -7.46 15.95 -4.45
CA GLY A 149 -8.39 16.92 -5.03
C GLY A 149 -7.73 17.91 -5.97
N ASP A 150 -6.54 17.61 -6.51
CA ASP A 150 -5.82 18.53 -7.40
C ASP A 150 -6.10 18.31 -8.89
N GLY A 151 -7.04 17.41 -9.21
CA GLY A 151 -7.46 17.09 -10.58
C GLY A 151 -6.54 16.10 -11.29
N HIS A 152 -5.49 15.60 -10.63
CA HIS A 152 -4.56 14.62 -11.20
C HIS A 152 -4.83 13.20 -10.67
N PRO A 153 -4.50 12.16 -11.46
CA PRO A 153 -4.72 10.79 -11.04
C PRO A 153 -3.68 10.35 -10.00
N ASP A 154 -4.17 9.86 -8.87
CA ASP A 154 -3.40 9.20 -7.84
C ASP A 154 -3.64 7.69 -7.87
N PHE A 155 -2.65 6.92 -7.40
CA PHE A 155 -2.72 5.46 -7.36
C PHE A 155 -1.84 4.90 -6.24
N THR A 156 -2.11 3.65 -5.87
CA THR A 156 -1.30 2.94 -4.87
C THR A 156 -0.39 1.91 -5.50
N ILE A 157 0.76 1.63 -4.88
CA ILE A 157 1.49 0.37 -5.10
C ILE A 157 1.80 -0.26 -3.77
N GLY A 158 1.38 -1.51 -3.62
CA GLY A 158 1.53 -2.28 -2.41
C GLY A 158 2.45 -3.48 -2.54
N GLN A 159 2.85 -3.96 -1.37
CA GLN A 159 3.58 -5.19 -1.18
C GLN A 159 2.99 -5.95 -0.01
N ARG A 160 3.00 -7.28 -0.13
CA ARG A 160 2.46 -8.15 0.91
C ARG A 160 3.18 -7.87 2.22
N ALA A 161 2.40 -7.57 3.25
CA ALA A 161 2.91 -7.38 4.60
C ALA A 161 2.82 -8.69 5.38
N ASP A 162 1.60 -9.23 5.49
CA ASP A 162 1.29 -10.42 6.25
C ASP A 162 0.07 -11.17 5.66
N SER A 163 -0.61 -11.98 6.48
CA SER A 163 -1.85 -12.66 6.09
C SER A 163 -3.08 -11.75 6.08
N ASN A 164 -2.96 -10.53 6.60
CA ASN A 164 -4.09 -9.62 6.85
C ASN A 164 -4.07 -8.41 5.93
N GLY A 165 -2.96 -8.13 5.25
CA GLY A 165 -2.91 -7.00 4.34
C GLY A 165 -1.55 -6.76 3.69
N TYR A 166 -1.49 -5.62 3.03
CA TYR A 166 -0.37 -5.14 2.24
C TYR A 166 0.01 -3.73 2.74
N TRP A 167 1.30 -3.40 2.65
CA TRP A 167 1.81 -2.04 2.83
C TRP A 167 1.79 -1.33 1.50
N TYR A 168 1.16 -0.17 1.43
CA TYR A 168 1.00 0.63 0.21
C TYR A 168 1.68 1.98 0.33
N GLN A 169 2.22 2.47 -0.79
CA GLN A 169 2.55 3.87 -0.96
C GLN A 169 1.60 4.50 -1.96
N LEU A 170 1.37 5.80 -1.80
CA LEU A 170 0.52 6.58 -2.68
C LEU A 170 1.37 7.43 -3.62
N PHE A 171 1.01 7.44 -4.89
CA PHE A 171 1.71 8.13 -5.96
C PHE A 171 0.71 8.97 -6.75
N THR A 172 1.22 9.96 -7.49
CA THR A 172 0.46 10.83 -8.37
C THR A 172 1.17 11.02 -9.70
N ILE A 173 0.40 11.35 -10.74
CA ILE A 173 0.91 11.73 -12.06
C ILE A 173 0.49 13.16 -12.33
N LYS A 174 1.43 14.10 -12.26
CA LYS A 174 1.17 15.54 -12.43
C LYS A 174 2.14 16.12 -13.43
N SER A 175 1.62 16.79 -14.47
CA SER A 175 2.46 17.43 -15.50
C SER A 175 3.51 16.48 -16.09
N ASN A 176 3.10 15.24 -16.39
CA ASN A 176 3.94 14.14 -16.88
C ASN A 176 5.05 13.70 -15.93
N GLU A 177 4.96 14.05 -14.65
CA GLU A 177 5.89 13.64 -13.61
C GLU A 177 5.25 12.62 -12.65
N LEU A 178 6.01 11.58 -12.33
CA LEU A 178 5.67 10.60 -11.30
C LEU A 178 6.27 11.04 -9.98
N SER A 179 5.43 11.21 -8.95
CA SER A 179 5.90 11.52 -7.60
C SER A 179 5.12 10.78 -6.52
N ARG A 180 5.68 10.69 -5.32
CA ARG A 180 5.03 10.09 -4.16
C ARG A 180 4.21 11.14 -3.41
N LEU A 181 2.98 10.82 -3.06
CA LEU A 181 2.17 11.64 -2.17
C LEU A 181 2.49 11.31 -0.70
N PRO A 182 2.83 12.32 0.14
CA PRO A 182 3.16 12.07 1.54
C PRO A 182 1.96 11.59 2.36
N THR A 183 2.19 10.55 3.16
CA THR A 183 1.25 10.03 4.17
C THR A 183 1.91 10.05 5.55
N PRO A 184 1.16 9.98 6.66
CA PRO A 184 1.72 10.16 8.01
C PRO A 184 2.86 9.18 8.34
N SER A 185 2.75 7.94 7.88
CA SER A 185 3.71 6.85 8.11
C SER A 185 4.53 6.50 6.86
N SER A 186 4.46 7.29 5.79
CA SER A 186 4.99 6.97 4.43
C SER A 186 4.41 5.73 3.76
N GLU A 187 3.76 4.83 4.51
CA GLU A 187 3.10 3.62 4.04
C GLU A 187 1.73 3.47 4.72
N LEU A 188 0.78 2.88 4.00
CA LEU A 188 -0.59 2.62 4.42
C LEU A 188 -0.78 1.12 4.58
N PHE A 189 -1.36 0.66 5.69
CA PHE A 189 -1.79 -0.73 5.82
C PHE A 189 -3.22 -0.88 5.30
N VAL A 190 -3.42 -1.73 4.30
CA VAL A 190 -4.77 -2.03 3.79
C VAL A 190 -4.96 -3.54 3.79
N SER A 191 -6.09 -3.99 4.32
CA SER A 191 -6.53 -5.39 4.22
C SER A 191 -7.19 -5.66 2.86
N ASP A 192 -6.42 -5.40 1.82
CA ASP A 192 -6.65 -5.73 0.42
C ASP A 192 -5.43 -6.48 -0.09
N PHE A 193 -5.64 -7.48 -0.95
CA PHE A 193 -4.61 -8.41 -1.40
C PHE A 193 -4.15 -8.16 -2.84
N THR A 194 -4.49 -7.00 -3.42
CA THR A 194 -4.04 -6.56 -4.75
C THR A 194 -2.78 -5.68 -4.65
N TYR A 195 -2.10 -5.42 -5.77
CA TYR A 195 -0.91 -4.55 -5.76
C TYR A 195 -1.26 -3.06 -5.91
N SER A 196 -2.48 -2.71 -6.29
CA SER A 196 -2.91 -1.32 -6.53
C SER A 196 -4.42 -1.18 -6.30
N PRO A 197 -4.94 -1.36 -5.07
CA PRO A 197 -6.36 -1.27 -4.80
C PRO A 197 -6.90 0.14 -5.03
N LEU A 198 -8.16 0.21 -5.46
CA LEU A 198 -8.93 1.45 -5.44
C LEU A 198 -9.38 1.76 -4.01
N LEU A 199 -8.81 2.79 -3.39
CA LEU A 199 -9.26 3.29 -2.09
C LEU A 199 -10.57 4.07 -2.22
N GLN A 200 -11.39 4.07 -1.16
CA GLN A 200 -12.66 4.79 -1.14
C GLN A 200 -12.39 6.30 -1.08
N ARG A 201 -12.73 7.06 -2.11
CA ARG A 201 -12.63 8.53 -2.07
C ARG A 201 -13.52 9.12 -0.98
N VAL A 202 -13.02 10.13 -0.27
CA VAL A 202 -13.77 10.91 0.72
C VAL A 202 -13.71 12.37 0.30
N GLN A 203 -14.88 12.95 0.04
CA GLN A 203 -14.99 14.33 -0.44
C GLN A 203 -14.73 15.34 0.71
N PRO A 204 -14.18 16.53 0.40
CA PRO A 204 -13.72 16.94 -0.93
C PRO A 204 -12.38 16.28 -1.32
N ASN A 205 -11.42 16.20 -0.40
CA ASN A 205 -10.05 15.79 -0.68
C ASN A 205 -9.58 14.79 0.37
N GLY A 206 -9.69 13.50 0.05
CA GLY A 206 -9.34 12.43 0.97
C GLY A 206 -9.66 11.05 0.45
N PHE A 207 -9.31 10.07 1.28
CA PHE A 207 -9.67 8.67 1.05
C PHE A 207 -9.88 7.95 2.37
N ALA A 208 -10.56 6.81 2.29
CA ALA A 208 -10.67 5.86 3.38
C ALA A 208 -10.17 4.49 2.93
N LEU A 209 -9.59 3.78 3.88
CA LEU A 209 -9.12 2.41 3.73
C LEU A 209 -9.66 1.56 4.88
N LYS A 210 -9.66 0.25 4.67
CA LYS A 210 -10.04 -0.73 5.70
C LYS A 210 -8.85 -1.59 6.06
N TYR A 211 -8.71 -1.91 7.34
CA TYR A 211 -7.74 -2.88 7.80
C TYR A 211 -8.24 -3.70 9.00
N TYR A 212 -7.70 -4.90 9.14
CA TYR A 212 -7.92 -5.74 10.30
C TYR A 212 -6.78 -5.57 11.31
N ALA A 213 -7.10 -5.28 12.57
CA ALA A 213 -6.13 -5.17 13.65
C ALA A 213 -6.16 -6.42 14.53
N ASN A 214 -5.18 -7.32 14.38
CA ASN A 214 -5.11 -8.58 15.13
C ASN A 214 -5.09 -8.37 16.65
N SER A 215 -4.38 -7.34 17.13
CA SER A 215 -4.29 -7.02 18.56
C SER A 215 -5.65 -6.72 19.20
N GLN A 216 -6.65 -6.37 18.40
CA GLN A 216 -8.00 -6.06 18.86
C GLN A 216 -9.07 -6.98 18.28
N ALA A 217 -8.66 -7.93 17.42
CA ALA A 217 -9.53 -8.81 16.65
C ALA A 217 -10.69 -8.08 15.93
N LYS A 218 -10.44 -6.88 15.41
CA LYS A 218 -11.47 -5.97 14.86
C LYS A 218 -11.07 -5.38 13.51
N TRP A 219 -12.09 -5.10 12.71
CA TRP A 219 -11.97 -4.30 11.49
C TRP A 219 -12.04 -2.81 11.81
N PHE A 220 -11.22 -2.02 11.12
CA PHE A 220 -11.17 -0.58 11.23
C PHE A 220 -11.32 0.06 9.85
N LYS A 221 -11.94 1.23 9.82
CA LYS A 221 -11.91 2.18 8.72
C LYS A 221 -11.06 3.35 9.16
N ALA A 222 -9.97 3.62 8.45
CA ALA A 222 -9.19 4.85 8.63
C ALA A 222 -9.48 5.81 7.48
N THR A 223 -9.73 7.06 7.81
CA THR A 223 -9.95 8.16 6.87
C THR A 223 -8.75 9.09 6.88
N TYR A 224 -8.36 9.53 5.70
CA TYR A 224 -7.26 10.43 5.46
C TYR A 224 -7.74 11.65 4.70
N SER A 225 -7.31 12.83 5.13
CA SER A 225 -7.66 14.11 4.53
C SER A 225 -6.40 14.82 4.04
N TRP A 226 -6.49 15.50 2.90
CA TRP A 226 -5.38 16.28 2.34
C TRP A 226 -5.30 17.66 2.98
N GLU A 227 -4.14 18.04 3.53
CA GLU A 227 -3.88 19.36 4.12
C GLU A 227 -2.99 20.25 3.21
N GLY A 228 -3.11 20.09 1.90
CA GLY A 228 -2.37 20.89 0.92
C GLY A 228 -0.97 20.36 0.61
N THR A 229 -0.29 19.71 1.57
CA THR A 229 1.08 19.18 1.38
C THR A 229 1.25 17.69 1.69
N LYS A 230 0.35 17.13 2.51
CA LYS A 230 0.36 15.72 2.92
C LYS A 230 -1.03 15.28 3.30
N PHE A 231 -1.24 13.96 3.28
CA PHE A 231 -2.39 13.37 3.96
C PHE A 231 -2.15 13.31 5.46
N ILE A 232 -3.18 13.61 6.24
CA ILE A 232 -3.26 13.31 7.67
C ILE A 232 -4.34 12.26 7.92
N GLN A 233 -4.14 11.40 8.91
CA GLN A 233 -5.21 10.51 9.38
C GLN A 233 -6.19 11.36 10.19
N SER A 234 -7.38 11.60 9.64
CA SER A 234 -8.41 12.45 10.24
C SER A 234 -9.38 11.69 11.13
N ASP A 235 -9.57 10.39 10.90
CA ASP A 235 -10.50 9.57 11.67
C ASP A 235 -10.15 8.07 11.60
N VAL A 236 -10.47 7.33 12.68
CA VAL A 236 -10.39 5.87 12.75
C VAL A 236 -11.59 5.33 13.52
N GLN A 237 -12.39 4.50 12.85
CA GLN A 237 -13.60 3.92 13.41
C GLN A 237 -13.55 2.40 13.32
N ALA A 238 -13.96 1.72 14.40
CA ALA A 238 -14.21 0.29 14.35
C ALA A 238 -15.41 0.02 13.43
N ILE A 239 -15.29 -0.96 12.55
CA ILE A 239 -16.38 -1.43 11.70
C ILE A 239 -17.13 -2.52 12.48
N PRO A 240 -18.46 -2.35 12.72
CA PRO A 240 -19.25 -3.38 13.37
C PRO A 240 -19.21 -4.69 12.57
N PRO A 241 -19.32 -5.86 13.21
CA PRO A 241 -19.53 -7.12 12.49
C PRO A 241 -20.77 -6.98 11.61
N SER A 242 -20.65 -7.31 10.32
CA SER A 242 -21.83 -7.51 9.48
C SER A 242 -22.56 -8.75 10.00
N GLY A 243 -23.73 -8.54 10.61
CA GLY A 243 -24.65 -9.63 11.00
C GLY A 243 -25.30 -10.29 9.81
#